data_AF-A0A419G9I0-F1
#
_entry.id   AF-A0A419G9I0-F1
#
_cell.length_a   1.000
_cell.length_b   1.000
_cell.length_c   1.000
_cell.angle_alpha   90.00
_cell.angle_beta   90.00
_cell.angle_gamma   90.00
#
_symmetry.space_group_name_H-M   'P 1'
#
loop_
_entity.id
_entity.type
_entity.pdbx_description
1 polymer ?
#
loop_
_entity_poly.entity_id
_entity_poly.type
_entity_poly.pdbx_seq_one_letter_code
_entity_poly.pdbx_strand_id
1 'polypeptide(L)'
;MTPSIPPHDHLSETRGYRAPIYIKQLEEENKRLREEVERLKTQMAELYGEDICGICGLPGADKIPHPCHWPGEMVPNTEFVHAYCEEMECRRAHAALTDQEREAFLRTI
;
A
#
# COMPACT_ATOMS: atom_id res chain seq x y z
N MET A 1 41.55 -53.73 -19.98
CA MET A 1 42.06 -52.61 -19.15
C MET A 1 40.85 -51.97 -18.49
N THR A 2 40.51 -52.40 -17.28
CA THR A 2 39.44 -51.82 -16.46
C THR A 2 40.03 -50.72 -15.59
N PRO A 3 39.44 -49.50 -15.51
CA PRO A 3 39.94 -48.48 -14.61
C PRO A 3 39.59 -48.87 -13.17
N SER A 4 40.60 -48.96 -12.32
CA SER A 4 40.43 -49.04 -10.86
C SER A 4 39.77 -47.77 -10.35
N ILE A 5 38.59 -47.91 -9.76
CA ILE A 5 37.94 -46.84 -8.99
C ILE A 5 38.63 -46.82 -7.61
N PRO A 6 39.20 -45.69 -7.15
CA PRO A 6 39.80 -45.60 -5.83
C PRO A 6 38.71 -45.67 -4.75
N PRO A 7 39.03 -46.17 -3.54
CA PRO A 7 38.05 -46.35 -2.49
C PRO A 7 37.53 -44.98 -2.02
N HIS A 8 36.25 -44.95 -1.68
CA HIS A 8 35.59 -43.79 -1.06
C HIS A 8 36.23 -43.47 0.28
N ASP A 9 37.25 -42.60 0.27
CA ASP A 9 37.77 -41.98 1.49
C ASP A 9 36.83 -40.86 1.94
N HIS A 10 36.21 -41.11 3.10
CA HIS A 10 35.91 -40.15 4.16
C HIS A 10 35.35 -38.79 3.75
N LEU A 11 34.02 -38.73 3.51
CA LEU A 11 33.25 -37.53 3.84
C LEU A 11 32.98 -37.51 5.35
N SER A 12 34.05 -37.33 6.14
CA SER A 12 33.96 -37.04 7.56
C SER A 12 33.39 -35.64 7.77
N GLU A 13 32.16 -35.60 8.31
CA GLU A 13 31.82 -34.80 9.49
C GLU A 13 32.12 -33.30 9.49
N THR A 14 31.54 -32.52 8.57
CA THR A 14 31.41 -31.06 8.78
C THR A 14 30.03 -30.47 8.47
N ARG A 15 29.06 -31.28 8.07
CA ARG A 15 27.70 -30.81 7.71
C ARG A 15 26.77 -30.52 8.90
N GLY A 16 27.09 -30.97 10.11
CA GLY A 16 26.21 -30.84 11.29
C GLY A 16 26.32 -29.53 12.07
N TYR A 17 27.48 -28.85 12.03
CA TYR A 17 27.75 -27.70 12.91
C TYR A 17 27.60 -26.33 12.24
N ARG A 18 27.59 -26.25 10.91
CA ARG A 18 27.44 -24.99 10.18
C ARG A 18 25.99 -24.53 10.00
N ALA A 19 25.04 -25.47 9.91
CA ALA A 19 23.63 -25.12 9.72
C ALA A 19 23.06 -24.29 10.89
N PRO A 20 23.30 -24.62 12.18
CA PRO A 20 22.81 -23.81 13.29
C PRO A 20 23.42 -22.40 13.33
N ILE A 21 24.70 -22.27 12.97
CA ILE A 21 25.39 -20.96 12.92
C ILE A 21 24.82 -20.12 11.79
N TYR A 22 24.63 -20.71 10.61
CA TYR A 22 24.07 -20.04 9.45
C TYR A 22 22.62 -19.60 9.69
N ILE A 23 21.80 -20.45 10.34
CA ILE A 23 20.43 -20.09 10.71
C ILE A 23 20.42 -18.88 11.64
N LYS A 24 21.25 -18.85 12.68
CA LYS A 24 21.36 -17.70 13.58
C LYS A 24 21.77 -16.42 12.87
N GLN A 25 22.74 -16.52 11.95
CA GLN A 25 23.17 -15.37 11.14
C GLN A 25 22.02 -14.84 10.27
N LEU A 26 21.25 -15.73 9.65
CA LEU A 26 20.07 -15.36 8.86
C LEU A 26 18.96 -14.76 9.72
N GLU A 27 18.74 -15.25 10.94
CA GLU A 27 17.74 -14.69 11.87
C GLU A 27 18.13 -13.27 12.29
N GLU A 28 19.40 -13.04 12.62
CA GLU A 28 19.93 -11.71 12.92
C GLU A 28 19.83 -10.75 11.73
N GLU A 29 20.15 -11.23 10.53
CA GLU A 29 20.04 -10.43 9.31
C GLU A 29 18.57 -10.11 8.97
N ASN A 30 17.67 -11.07 9.10
CA ASN A 30 16.23 -10.84 8.93
C ASN A 30 15.70 -9.82 9.94
N LYS A 31 16.18 -9.86 11.19
CA LYS A 31 15.82 -8.87 12.21
C LYS A 31 16.29 -7.48 11.78
N ARG A 32 17.55 -7.33 11.37
CA ARG A 32 18.10 -6.05 10.88
C ARG A 32 17.32 -5.51 9.68
N LEU A 33 17.02 -6.37 8.71
CA LEU A 33 16.26 -5.98 7.52
C LEU A 33 14.84 -5.52 7.87
N ARG A 34 14.17 -6.18 8.82
CA ARG A 34 12.84 -5.74 9.28
C ARG A 34 12.89 -4.37 9.95
N GLU A 35 13.89 -4.14 10.80
CA GLU A 35 14.11 -2.83 11.44
C GLU A 35 14.39 -1.73 10.40
N GLU A 36 15.17 -2.04 9.36
CA GLU A 36 15.45 -1.10 8.27
C GLU A 36 14.21 -0.78 7.43
N VAL A 37 13.40 -1.79 7.12
CA VAL A 37 12.14 -1.60 6.39
C VAL A 37 11.20 -0.67 7.15
N GLU A 38 11.05 -0.84 8.46
CA GLU A 38 10.20 0.05 9.25
C GLU A 38 10.75 1.48 9.30
N ARG A 39 12.08 1.64 9.42
CA ARG A 39 12.73 2.96 9.35
C ARG A 39 12.44 3.67 8.02
N LEU A 40 12.61 2.95 6.91
CA LEU A 40 12.38 3.49 5.57
C LEU A 40 10.90 3.82 5.34
N LYS A 41 9.96 3.02 5.85
CA LYS A 41 8.53 3.35 5.80
C LYS A 41 8.22 4.66 6.52
N THR A 42 8.77 4.86 7.72
CA THR A 42 8.59 6.13 8.45
C THR A 42 9.17 7.31 7.67
N GLN A 43 10.40 7.19 7.15
CA GLN A 43 11.00 8.23 6.31
C GLN A 43 10.19 8.51 5.04
N MET A 44 9.63 7.48 4.41
CA MET A 44 8.75 7.66 3.26
C MET A 44 7.48 8.43 3.64
N ALA A 45 6.84 8.11 4.77
CA ALA A 45 5.67 8.85 5.25
C ALA A 45 6.00 10.33 5.54
N GLU A 46 7.19 10.61 6.09
CA GLU A 46 7.66 11.99 6.33
C GLU A 46 7.99 12.75 5.04
N LEU A 47 8.58 12.08 4.05
CA LEU A 47 9.02 12.71 2.79
C LEU A 47 7.87 12.95 1.81
N TYR A 48 6.99 11.97 1.65
CA TYR A 48 5.89 12.07 0.69
C TYR A 48 4.65 12.71 1.30
N GLY A 49 4.56 12.78 2.63
CA GLY A 49 3.32 13.12 3.31
C GLY A 49 2.26 12.04 3.03
N GLU A 50 1.32 11.88 3.95
CA GLU A 50 0.07 11.21 3.58
C GLU A 50 -0.82 12.26 2.92
N ASP A 51 -1.26 12.03 1.68
CA ASP A 51 -2.11 12.97 0.97
C ASP A 51 -3.35 13.32 1.82
N ILE A 52 -3.63 14.61 1.95
CA ILE A 52 -4.73 15.10 2.79
C ILE A 52 -6.03 15.10 1.98
N CYS A 53 -7.05 14.44 2.51
CA CYS A 53 -8.37 14.40 1.89
C CYS A 53 -9.05 15.77 1.93
N GLY A 54 -9.45 16.26 0.76
CA GLY A 54 -10.05 17.59 0.61
C GLY A 54 -11.49 17.74 1.12
N ILE A 55 -12.09 16.66 1.63
CA ILE A 55 -13.44 16.64 2.21
C ILE A 55 -13.37 16.58 3.74
N CYS A 56 -12.63 15.62 4.30
CA CYS A 56 -12.58 15.41 5.76
C CYS A 56 -11.34 16.00 6.44
N GLY A 57 -10.33 16.41 5.68
CA GLY A 57 -9.08 16.97 6.21
C GLY A 57 -8.13 15.96 6.86
N LEU A 58 -8.44 14.66 6.78
CA LEU A 58 -7.59 13.60 7.33
C LEU A 58 -6.60 13.08 6.29
N PRO A 59 -5.43 12.59 6.72
CA PRO A 59 -4.45 12.00 5.83
C PRO A 59 -4.90 10.66 5.24
N GLY A 60 -4.16 10.18 4.24
CA GLY A 60 -4.37 8.88 3.61
C GLY A 60 -5.37 8.91 2.47
N ALA A 61 -5.55 10.07 1.81
CA ALA A 61 -6.34 10.16 0.60
C ALA A 61 -5.77 9.21 -0.48
N ASP A 62 -6.65 8.58 -1.24
CA ASP A 62 -6.33 7.41 -2.06
C ASP A 62 -6.71 7.58 -3.54
N LYS A 63 -7.30 8.73 -3.90
CA LYS A 63 -7.67 9.05 -5.29
C LYS A 63 -7.74 10.54 -5.59
N ILE A 64 -7.70 10.84 -6.88
CA ILE A 64 -8.07 12.15 -7.46
C ILE A 64 -9.61 12.17 -7.59
N PRO A 65 -10.31 13.23 -7.15
CA PRO A 65 -11.77 13.31 -7.23
C PRO A 65 -12.27 13.31 -8.69
N HIS A 66 -13.49 12.82 -8.91
CA HIS A 66 -14.12 12.87 -10.23
C HIS A 66 -14.44 14.33 -10.63
N PRO A 67 -14.37 14.68 -11.92
CA PRO A 67 -14.52 16.08 -12.37
C PRO A 67 -15.98 16.58 -12.36
N CYS A 68 -16.97 15.67 -12.25
CA CYS A 68 -18.39 16.01 -12.35
C CYS A 68 -19.08 15.79 -11.01
N HIS A 69 -19.61 16.87 -10.42
CA HIS A 69 -20.25 16.83 -9.10
C HIS A 69 -21.75 17.09 -9.20
N TRP A 70 -22.55 16.43 -8.37
CA TRP A 70 -23.97 16.75 -8.26
C TRP A 70 -24.16 18.18 -7.73
N PRO A 71 -25.25 18.86 -8.10
CA PRO A 71 -25.60 20.13 -7.49
C PRO A 71 -25.66 20.02 -5.96
N GLY A 72 -24.89 20.87 -5.25
CA GLY A 72 -24.82 20.88 -3.80
C GLY A 72 -23.85 19.86 -3.17
N GLU A 73 -23.10 19.12 -3.98
CA GLU A 73 -21.97 18.31 -3.53
C GLU A 73 -20.82 19.20 -3.04
N MET A 74 -20.10 18.75 -2.01
CA MET A 74 -18.93 19.46 -1.51
C MET A 74 -17.78 19.33 -2.52
N VAL A 75 -17.21 20.47 -2.93
CA VAL A 75 -16.00 20.48 -3.76
C VAL A 75 -14.77 20.28 -2.86
N PRO A 76 -13.91 19.28 -3.13
CA PRO A 76 -12.70 19.07 -2.35
C PRO A 76 -11.77 20.29 -2.38
N ASN A 77 -11.15 20.62 -1.24
CA ASN A 77 -10.22 21.76 -1.13
C ASN A 77 -8.73 21.38 -1.32
N THR A 78 -8.45 20.11 -1.63
CA THR A 78 -7.12 19.58 -2.00
C THR A 78 -7.23 18.77 -3.29
N GLU A 79 -6.09 18.31 -3.81
CA GLU A 79 -6.02 17.48 -5.02
C GLU A 79 -6.52 16.04 -4.82
N PHE A 80 -6.50 15.54 -3.58
CA PHE A 80 -6.81 14.15 -3.27
C PHE A 80 -7.99 14.04 -2.30
N VAL A 81 -8.74 12.95 -2.43
CA VAL A 81 -9.84 12.59 -1.52
C VAL A 81 -9.75 11.12 -1.15
N HIS A 82 -10.36 10.75 -0.01
CA HIS A 82 -10.71 9.35 0.24
C HIS A 82 -11.86 8.95 -0.67
N ALA A 83 -11.77 7.78 -1.31
CA ALA A 83 -12.84 7.20 -2.11
C ALA A 83 -14.17 7.13 -1.34
N TYR A 84 -14.10 6.74 -0.06
CA TYR A 84 -15.27 6.70 0.81
C TYR A 84 -15.89 8.07 1.07
N CYS A 85 -15.07 9.12 1.27
CA CYS A 85 -15.56 10.48 1.51
C CYS A 85 -16.28 11.05 0.28
N GLU A 86 -15.69 10.84 -0.91
CA GLU A 86 -16.33 11.26 -2.16
C GLU A 86 -17.65 10.52 -2.39
N GLU A 87 -17.69 9.20 -2.19
CA GLU A 87 -18.92 8.41 -2.34
C GLU A 87 -20.03 8.90 -1.39
N MET A 88 -19.68 9.18 -0.13
CA MET A 88 -20.63 9.69 0.85
C MET A 88 -21.20 11.06 0.45
N GLU A 89 -20.34 11.99 0.01
CA GLU A 89 -20.77 13.33 -0.41
C GLU A 89 -21.60 13.29 -1.69
N CYS A 90 -21.19 12.50 -2.67
CA CYS A 90 -21.95 12.26 -3.90
C CYS A 90 -23.34 11.68 -3.58
N ARG A 91 -23.41 10.68 -2.70
CA ARG A 91 -24.69 10.09 -2.26
C ARG A 91 -25.56 11.10 -1.51
N ARG A 92 -24.98 11.90 -0.62
CA ARG A 92 -25.69 12.95 0.13
C ARG A 92 -26.29 13.99 -0.82
N ALA A 93 -25.49 14.51 -1.75
CA ALA A 93 -25.92 15.50 -2.73
C ALA A 93 -26.99 14.94 -3.66
N HIS A 94 -26.77 13.74 -4.21
CA HIS A 94 -27.76 13.06 -5.04
C HIS A 94 -29.10 12.86 -4.32
N ALA A 95 -29.06 12.46 -3.04
CA ALA A 95 -30.28 12.23 -2.24
C ALA A 95 -31.03 13.52 -1.87
N ALA A 96 -30.35 14.67 -1.88
CA ALA A 96 -30.98 15.96 -1.61
C ALA A 96 -31.79 16.51 -2.81
N LEU A 97 -31.57 15.96 -4.00
CA LEU A 97 -32.24 16.39 -5.22
C LEU A 97 -33.56 15.64 -5.45
N THR A 98 -34.48 16.29 -6.15
CA THR A 98 -35.66 15.65 -6.75
C THR A 98 -35.28 14.89 -8.03
N ASP A 99 -36.16 14.00 -8.50
CA ASP A 99 -35.94 13.30 -9.78
C ASP A 99 -35.80 14.27 -10.95
N GLN A 100 -36.62 15.33 -10.96
CA GLN A 100 -36.58 16.35 -12.01
C GLN A 100 -35.24 17.10 -12.03
N GLU A 101 -34.68 17.45 -10.86
CA GLU A 101 -33.37 18.09 -10.75
C GLU A 101 -32.24 17.15 -11.16
N ARG A 102 -32.30 15.88 -10.76
CA ARG A 102 -31.34 14.85 -11.18
C ARG A 102 -31.33 14.71 -12.70
N GLU A 103 -32.49 14.52 -13.32
CA GLU A 103 -32.59 14.43 -14.77
C GLU A 103 -32.13 15.70 -15.48
N ALA A 104 -32.45 16.87 -14.93
CA ALA A 104 -32.01 18.14 -15.50
C ALA A 104 -30.48 18.23 -15.50
N PHE A 105 -29.83 17.87 -14.40
CA PHE A 105 -28.37 17.84 -14.32
C PHE A 105 -27.74 16.81 -15.26
N LEU A 106 -28.29 15.59 -15.33
CA LEU A 106 -27.78 14.54 -16.22
C LEU A 106 -27.83 14.91 -17.71
N ARG A 107 -28.66 15.89 -18.09
CA ARG A 107 -28.70 16.43 -19.46
C ARG A 107 -27.62 17.48 -19.75
N THR A 108 -26.86 17.90 -18.74
CA THR A 108 -25.83 18.95 -18.86
C THR A 108 -24.39 18.43 -18.89
N ILE A 109 -24.21 17.14 -18.60
CA ILE A 109 -22.93 16.43 -18.62
C ILE A 109 -22.83 15.51 -19.84
#